data_AF-A0A6N8ZXU8-F1
#
_entry.id   AF-A0A6N8ZXU8-F1
#
_cell.length_a   1.000
_cell.length_b   1.000
_cell.length_c   1.000
_cell.angle_alpha   90.00
_cell.angle_beta   90.00
_cell.angle_gamma   90.00
#
_symmetry.space_group_name_H-M   'P 1'
#
loop_
_entity.id
_entity.type
_entity.pdbx_description
1 polymer ?
#
loop_
_entity_poly.entity_id
_entity_poly.type
_entity_poly.pdbx_seq_one_letter_code
_entity_poly.pdbx_strand_id
1 'polypeptide(L)'
;MAQELDGNRPHGCAIRFPINATTTGAGMAKPLANLERQFCEGAWIKMFELTMFELMLFLHILGAGAWLGANLTRALVGPYLTRAGNNTSAAWHRATVWIGRAVHTPAAIVVFVTGFGLVGLSDDVYEMTDPFVVVGILVVIVGAVLAMTIIGPNGKVIAAAFERGEPKQVARLSRRSSVVGWVDTLLVVFAFFVMVTRWGV
;
A
#
# COMPACT_ATOMS: atom_id res chain seq x y z
N MET A 1 -25.40 -53.14 -18.25
CA MET A 1 -25.25 -52.11 -19.29
C MET A 1 -25.93 -50.85 -18.78
N ALA A 2 -25.20 -50.00 -18.06
CA ALA A 2 -25.64 -48.67 -17.66
C ALA A 2 -24.90 -47.67 -18.56
N GLN A 3 -25.65 -46.84 -19.29
CA GLN A 3 -25.11 -45.88 -20.23
C GLN A 3 -24.37 -44.76 -19.50
N GLU A 4 -23.14 -44.56 -19.95
CA GLU A 4 -22.19 -43.52 -19.60
C GLU A 4 -22.69 -42.19 -20.20
N LEU A 5 -23.19 -41.30 -19.34
CA LEU A 5 -23.43 -39.89 -19.67
C LEU A 5 -22.16 -39.11 -19.32
N ASP A 6 -21.12 -39.23 -20.13
CA ASP A 6 -19.95 -38.35 -20.08
C ASP A 6 -19.77 -37.69 -21.45
N GLY A 7 -20.44 -36.55 -21.61
CA GLY A 7 -20.34 -35.74 -22.80
C GLY A 7 -20.51 -34.29 -22.40
N ASN A 8 -19.39 -33.57 -22.39
CA ASN A 8 -19.29 -32.11 -22.22
C ASN A 8 -19.15 -31.60 -20.77
N ARG A 9 -18.01 -31.92 -20.13
CA ARG A 9 -17.54 -31.19 -18.95
C ARG A 9 -16.32 -30.33 -19.33
N PRO A 10 -16.30 -29.03 -18.97
CA PRO A 10 -15.14 -28.17 -19.21
C PRO A 10 -13.93 -28.70 -18.42
N HIS A 11 -12.82 -28.86 -19.12
CA HIS A 11 -11.54 -29.31 -18.58
C HIS A 11 -11.02 -28.31 -17.53
N GLY A 12 -11.15 -28.60 -16.23
CA GLY A 12 -10.52 -27.77 -15.18
C GLY A 12 -11.01 -27.95 -13.74
N CYS A 13 -12.20 -28.50 -13.50
CA CYS A 13 -12.77 -28.61 -12.15
C CYS A 13 -12.30 -29.91 -11.47
N ALA A 14 -11.11 -29.90 -10.83
CA ALA A 14 -10.50 -31.08 -10.19
C ALA A 14 -10.96 -31.35 -8.74
N ILE A 15 -11.81 -30.50 -8.16
CA ILE A 15 -12.27 -30.66 -6.78
C ILE A 15 -13.59 -31.43 -6.78
N ARG A 16 -13.51 -32.73 -6.48
CA ARG A 16 -14.67 -33.60 -6.30
C ARG A 16 -15.13 -33.50 -4.85
N PHE A 17 -16.24 -32.82 -4.57
CA PHE A 17 -16.87 -32.92 -3.26
C PHE A 17 -17.50 -34.32 -3.15
N PRO A 18 -17.15 -35.15 -2.13
CA PRO A 18 -17.81 -36.42 -1.91
C PRO A 18 -19.19 -36.16 -1.29
N ILE A 19 -20.17 -35.81 -2.12
CA ILE A 19 -21.56 -35.69 -1.67
C ILE A 19 -22.14 -37.11 -1.64
N ASN A 20 -22.23 -37.69 -0.44
CA ASN A 20 -22.85 -39.00 -0.25
C ASN A 20 -24.36 -38.86 -0.45
N ALA A 21 -24.90 -39.44 -1.53
CA ALA A 21 -26.27 -39.21 -2.00
C ALA A 21 -27.37 -39.78 -1.08
N THR A 22 -27.02 -40.43 0.03
CA THR A 22 -27.98 -41.09 0.94
C THR A 22 -28.67 -40.14 1.94
N THR A 23 -28.23 -38.88 2.08
CA THR A 23 -28.81 -37.92 3.05
C THR A 23 -29.51 -36.71 2.43
N THR A 24 -29.44 -36.51 1.11
CA THR A 24 -30.07 -35.36 0.45
C THR A 24 -31.43 -35.72 -0.12
N GLY A 25 -32.49 -35.33 0.59
CA GLY A 25 -33.86 -35.38 0.07
C GLY A 25 -33.99 -34.64 -1.26
N ALA A 26 -34.83 -35.17 -2.16
CA ALA A 26 -34.98 -34.75 -3.56
C ALA A 26 -35.28 -33.25 -3.80
N GLY A 27 -35.57 -32.48 -2.74
CA GLY A 27 -35.80 -31.03 -2.81
C GLY A 27 -34.56 -30.13 -2.85
N MET A 28 -33.35 -30.65 -2.55
CA MET A 28 -32.12 -29.83 -2.47
C MET A 28 -31.08 -30.09 -3.59
N ALA A 29 -31.39 -30.94 -4.58
CA ALA A 29 -30.45 -31.25 -5.65
C ALA A 29 -30.18 -30.08 -6.61
N LYS A 30 -31.17 -29.21 -6.86
CA LYS A 30 -31.04 -28.04 -7.76
C LYS A 30 -30.14 -26.91 -7.21
N PRO A 31 -30.23 -26.47 -5.94
CA PRO A 31 -29.39 -25.39 -5.44
C PRO A 31 -27.89 -25.75 -5.36
N LEU A 32 -27.55 -27.02 -5.11
CA LEU A 32 -26.15 -27.47 -4.99
C LEU A 32 -25.43 -27.52 -6.35
N ALA A 33 -26.12 -27.96 -7.40
CA ALA A 33 -25.58 -27.95 -8.77
C ALA A 33 -25.36 -26.54 -9.35
N ASN A 34 -25.99 -25.52 -8.76
CA ASN A 34 -25.80 -24.11 -9.13
C ASN A 34 -24.59 -23.49 -8.42
N LEU A 35 -24.30 -23.91 -7.18
CA LEU A 35 -23.12 -23.52 -6.41
C LEU A 35 -21.82 -24.07 -7.02
N GLU A 36 -21.80 -25.33 -7.45
CA GLU A 36 -20.63 -25.91 -8.12
C GLU A 36 -20.29 -25.22 -9.45
N ARG A 37 -21.32 -24.80 -10.21
CA ARG A 37 -21.13 -23.99 -11.43
C ARG A 37 -20.60 -22.59 -11.14
N GLN A 38 -21.11 -21.90 -10.11
CA GLN A 38 -20.56 -20.59 -9.70
C GLN A 38 -19.07 -20.66 -9.31
N PHE A 39 -18.65 -21.74 -8.62
CA PHE A 39 -17.26 -21.91 -8.21
C PHE A 39 -16.32 -22.30 -9.37
N CYS A 40 -16.78 -23.07 -10.36
CA CYS A 40 -15.93 -23.53 -11.46
C CYS A 40 -15.96 -22.64 -12.73
N GLU A 41 -16.98 -21.81 -12.94
CA GLU A 41 -17.04 -20.91 -14.12
C GLU A 41 -16.62 -19.46 -13.81
N GLY A 42 -16.66 -19.00 -12.55
CA GLY A 42 -16.54 -17.56 -12.24
C GLY A 42 -15.28 -17.10 -11.52
N ALA A 43 -14.65 -17.95 -10.71
CA ALA A 43 -13.69 -17.46 -9.70
C ALA A 43 -12.24 -17.31 -10.21
N TRP A 44 -11.82 -18.11 -11.19
CA TRP A 44 -10.42 -18.14 -11.62
C TRP A 44 -10.15 -17.33 -12.90
N ILE A 45 -11.15 -17.15 -13.77
CA ILE A 45 -11.01 -16.35 -15.01
C ILE A 45 -11.12 -14.84 -14.71
N LYS A 46 -11.95 -14.44 -13.74
CA LYS A 46 -12.00 -13.04 -13.26
C LYS A 46 -10.71 -12.58 -12.57
N MET A 47 -9.77 -13.47 -12.31
CA MET A 47 -8.48 -13.12 -11.71
C MET A 47 -7.54 -12.41 -12.69
N PHE A 48 -7.81 -12.44 -14.01
CA PHE A 48 -6.90 -11.92 -15.03
C PHE A 48 -7.46 -10.83 -15.94
N GLU A 49 -8.74 -10.44 -15.80
CA GLU A 49 -9.24 -9.18 -16.39
C GLU A 49 -9.16 -8.06 -15.35
N LEU A 50 -7.92 -7.72 -14.96
CA LEU A 50 -7.67 -6.49 -14.21
C LEU A 50 -8.11 -5.31 -15.06
N THR A 51 -9.19 -4.65 -14.65
CA THR A 51 -9.56 -3.38 -15.26
C THR A 51 -8.45 -2.35 -15.00
N MET A 52 -8.30 -1.37 -15.88
CA MET A 52 -7.30 -0.31 -15.69
C MET A 52 -7.49 0.41 -14.34
N PHE A 53 -8.74 0.59 -13.93
CA PHE A 53 -9.10 1.15 -12.63
C PHE A 53 -8.58 0.30 -11.47
N GLU A 54 -8.81 -1.02 -11.48
CA GLU A 54 -8.32 -1.93 -10.44
C GLU A 54 -6.80 -1.99 -10.38
N LEU A 55 -6.11 -1.95 -11.53
CA LEU A 55 -4.65 -1.88 -11.58
C LEU A 55 -4.12 -0.58 -10.97
N MET A 56 -4.71 0.57 -11.32
CA MET A 56 -4.34 1.86 -10.72
C MET A 56 -4.60 1.86 -9.23
N LEU A 57 -5.74 1.31 -8.77
CA LEU A 57 -6.08 1.22 -7.35
C LEU A 57 -5.09 0.35 -6.60
N PHE A 58 -4.74 -0.80 -7.15
CA PHE A 58 -3.75 -1.70 -6.59
C PHE A 58 -2.39 -1.01 -6.43
N LEU A 59 -1.90 -0.35 -7.49
CA LEU A 59 -0.64 0.38 -7.45
C LEU A 59 -0.68 1.56 -6.48
N HIS A 60 -1.80 2.26 -6.38
CA HIS A 60 -1.99 3.36 -5.44
C HIS A 60 -1.86 2.89 -3.99
N ILE A 61 -2.56 1.80 -3.63
CA ILE A 61 -2.52 1.21 -2.29
C ILE A 61 -1.12 0.67 -1.99
N LEU A 62 -0.46 0.00 -2.94
CA LEU A 62 0.92 -0.47 -2.76
C LEU A 62 1.89 0.69 -2.53
N GLY A 63 1.80 1.76 -3.33
CA GLY A 63 2.63 2.94 -3.16
C GLY A 63 2.39 3.61 -1.81
N ALA A 64 1.13 3.77 -1.41
CA ALA A 64 0.77 4.39 -0.14
C ALA A 64 1.22 3.51 1.05
N GLY A 65 1.10 2.19 0.93
CA GLY A 65 1.62 1.23 1.90
C GLY A 65 3.14 1.26 2.01
N ALA A 66 3.87 1.34 0.90
CA ALA A 66 5.31 1.49 0.89
C ALA A 66 5.77 2.82 1.53
N TRP A 67 5.05 3.91 1.26
CA TRP A 67 5.27 5.21 1.91
C TRP A 67 5.11 5.09 3.43
N LEU A 68 3.98 4.57 3.90
CA LEU A 68 3.69 4.40 5.32
C LEU A 68 4.68 3.45 6.00
N GLY A 69 5.04 2.36 5.34
CA GLY A 69 6.04 1.41 5.81
C GLY A 69 7.40 2.06 6.03
N ALA A 70 7.89 2.84 5.07
CA ALA A 70 9.15 3.58 5.21
C ALA A 70 9.11 4.61 6.36
N ASN A 71 7.96 5.20 6.63
CA ASN A 71 7.74 6.09 7.77
C ASN A 71 7.78 5.35 9.11
N LEU A 72 7.05 4.24 9.22
CA LEU A 72 7.04 3.40 10.42
C LEU A 72 8.41 2.82 10.73
N THR A 73 9.13 2.31 9.73
CA THR A 73 10.51 1.83 9.91
C THR A 73 11.40 2.94 10.48
N ARG A 74 11.30 4.17 9.95
CA ARG A 74 12.09 5.30 10.47
C ARG A 74 11.70 5.67 11.91
N ALA A 75 10.42 5.69 12.23
CA ALA A 75 9.89 6.06 13.54
C ALA A 75 10.22 5.03 14.63
N LEU A 76 10.10 3.74 14.31
CA LEU A 76 10.27 2.65 15.27
C LEU A 76 11.74 2.22 15.42
N VAL A 77 12.48 2.09 14.32
CA VAL A 77 13.86 1.57 14.34
C VAL A 77 14.87 2.68 14.63
N GLY A 78 14.57 3.92 14.22
CA GLY A 78 15.49 5.05 14.36
C GLY A 78 15.96 5.31 15.80
N PRO A 79 15.05 5.44 16.80
CA PRO A 79 15.45 5.67 18.19
C PRO A 79 16.28 4.53 18.80
N TYR A 80 16.15 3.31 18.28
CA TYR A 80 16.94 2.17 18.72
C TYR A 80 18.36 2.23 18.14
N LEU A 81 18.50 2.38 16.82
CA LEU A 81 19.81 2.38 16.16
C LEU A 81 20.65 3.62 16.44
N THR A 82 20.01 4.78 16.66
CA THR A 82 20.73 6.02 17.03
C THR A 82 21.32 5.99 18.44
N ARG A 83 20.84 5.09 19.32
CA ARG A 83 21.38 4.88 20.67
C ARG A 83 22.46 3.78 20.72
N ALA A 84 22.61 2.98 19.67
CA ALA A 84 23.51 1.82 19.64
C ALA A 84 24.99 2.18 19.37
N GLY A 85 25.33 3.47 19.27
CA GLY A 85 26.69 3.97 19.06
C GLY A 85 26.87 4.76 17.76
N ASN A 86 27.95 5.54 17.66
CA ASN A 86 28.17 6.50 16.58
C ASN A 86 28.25 5.82 15.20
N ASN A 87 28.95 4.69 15.08
CA ASN A 87 29.09 3.97 13.81
C ASN A 87 27.75 3.42 13.31
N THR A 88 26.96 2.82 14.21
CA THR A 88 25.62 2.30 13.91
C THR A 88 24.66 3.42 13.54
N SER A 89 24.72 4.55 14.26
CA SER A 89 23.89 5.73 13.98
C SER A 89 24.22 6.33 12.60
N ALA A 90 25.50 6.47 12.26
CA ALA A 90 25.92 6.95 10.95
C ALA A 90 25.47 6.00 9.83
N ALA A 91 25.62 4.69 10.02
CA ALA A 91 25.14 3.68 9.06
C ALA A 91 23.62 3.76 8.86
N TRP A 92 22.85 3.91 9.94
CA TRP A 92 21.41 4.09 9.88
C TRP A 92 21.02 5.34 9.08
N HIS A 93 21.66 6.49 9.34
CA HIS A 93 21.36 7.70 8.59
C HIS A 93 21.66 7.56 7.09
N ARG A 94 22.75 6.88 6.70
CA ARG A 94 23.01 6.55 5.29
C ARG A 94 21.92 5.64 4.71
N ALA A 95 21.47 4.64 5.47
CA ALA A 95 20.36 3.78 5.05
C ALA A 95 19.06 4.58 4.86
N THR A 96 18.74 5.54 5.74
CA THR A 96 17.54 6.38 5.58
C THR A 96 17.57 7.25 4.33
N VAL A 97 18.76 7.73 3.91
CA VAL A 97 18.92 8.46 2.64
C VAL A 97 18.66 7.53 1.46
N TRP A 98 19.16 6.29 1.52
CA TRP A 98 18.89 5.29 0.50
C TRP A 98 17.40 4.93 0.43
N ILE A 99 16.75 4.65 1.57
CA ILE A 99 15.29 4.38 1.66
C ILE A 99 14.50 5.54 1.05
N GLY A 100 14.87 6.79 1.37
CA GLY A 100 14.23 7.97 0.81
C GLY A 100 14.27 8.02 -0.72
N ARG A 101 15.41 7.68 -1.33
CA ARG A 101 15.61 7.74 -2.79
C ARG A 101 15.06 6.52 -3.52
N ALA A 102 15.20 5.32 -2.95
CA ALA A 102 14.90 4.06 -3.60
C ALA A 102 13.48 3.55 -3.33
N VAL A 103 12.89 3.90 -2.18
CA VAL A 103 11.55 3.42 -1.78
C VAL A 103 10.57 4.57 -1.74
N HIS A 104 10.87 5.61 -0.97
CA HIS A 104 9.91 6.68 -0.68
C HIS A 104 9.61 7.55 -1.90
N THR A 105 10.65 7.94 -2.65
CA THR A 105 10.47 8.78 -3.86
C THR A 105 9.68 8.04 -4.95
N PRO A 106 10.01 6.79 -5.33
CA PRO A 106 9.19 6.03 -6.27
C PRO A 106 7.77 5.79 -5.77
N ALA A 107 7.60 5.45 -4.49
CA ALA A 107 6.28 5.29 -3.89
C ALA A 107 5.44 6.57 -4.00
N ALA A 108 6.03 7.73 -3.71
CA ALA A 108 5.34 9.02 -3.84
C ALA A 108 4.90 9.31 -5.27
N ILE A 109 5.76 9.04 -6.26
CA ILE A 109 5.43 9.19 -7.68
C ILE A 109 4.29 8.25 -8.06
N VAL A 110 4.36 6.98 -7.66
CA VAL A 110 3.32 5.99 -7.93
C VAL A 110 1.99 6.45 -7.33
N VAL A 111 1.95 6.82 -6.05
CA VAL A 111 0.75 7.32 -5.37
C VAL A 111 0.17 8.53 -6.09
N PHE A 112 1.01 9.50 -6.47
CA PHE A 112 0.58 10.69 -7.17
C PHE A 112 -0.05 10.35 -8.53
N VAL A 113 0.68 9.66 -9.40
CA VAL A 113 0.22 9.34 -10.76
C VAL A 113 -1.04 8.48 -10.73
N THR A 114 -1.05 7.44 -9.90
CA THR A 114 -2.21 6.54 -9.79
C THR A 114 -3.41 7.23 -9.15
N GLY A 115 -3.21 8.18 -8.23
CA GLY A 115 -4.30 8.96 -7.62
C GLY A 115 -5.03 9.81 -8.66
N PHE A 116 -4.29 10.54 -9.50
CA PHE A 116 -4.86 11.27 -10.63
C PHE A 116 -5.53 10.33 -11.65
N GLY A 117 -4.92 9.17 -11.92
CA GLY A 117 -5.50 8.16 -12.80
C GLY A 117 -6.84 7.61 -12.29
N LEU A 118 -6.97 7.37 -10.99
CA LEU A 118 -8.21 6.87 -10.38
C LEU A 118 -9.37 7.85 -10.51
N VAL A 119 -9.13 9.15 -10.33
CA VAL A 119 -10.17 10.18 -10.52
C VAL A 119 -10.60 10.20 -11.99
N GLY A 120 -9.65 10.21 -12.93
CA GLY A 120 -9.95 10.26 -14.37
C GLY A 120 -10.59 9.00 -14.96
N LEU A 121 -10.42 7.83 -14.32
CA LEU A 121 -11.00 6.55 -14.75
C LEU A 121 -12.30 6.20 -14.03
N SER A 122 -12.83 7.09 -13.19
CA SER A 122 -13.97 6.80 -12.32
C SER A 122 -15.34 7.02 -12.97
N ASP A 123 -15.43 7.25 -14.28
CA ASP A 123 -16.69 7.54 -14.99
C ASP A 123 -17.56 8.61 -14.28
N ASP A 124 -16.92 9.73 -13.88
CA ASP A 124 -17.50 10.85 -13.14
C ASP A 124 -18.05 10.51 -11.73
N VAL A 125 -17.68 9.37 -11.16
CA VAL A 125 -18.03 9.00 -9.77
C VAL A 125 -17.21 9.80 -8.75
N TYR A 126 -15.98 10.18 -9.08
CA TYR A 126 -15.12 10.98 -8.22
C TYR A 126 -14.73 12.28 -8.91
N GLU A 127 -14.82 13.38 -8.18
CA GLU A 127 -14.42 14.70 -8.64
C GLU A 127 -13.08 15.14 -8.03
N MET A 128 -12.33 15.99 -8.73
CA MET A 128 -11.09 16.59 -8.18
C MET A 128 -11.35 17.47 -6.94
N THR A 129 -12.59 17.92 -6.79
CA THR A 129 -13.10 18.73 -5.68
C THR A 129 -13.52 17.90 -4.48
N ASP A 130 -13.60 16.57 -4.60
CA ASP A 130 -13.99 15.71 -3.50
C ASP A 130 -13.02 15.86 -2.33
N PRO A 131 -13.51 16.01 -1.08
CA PRO A 131 -12.63 16.31 0.05
C PRO A 131 -11.51 15.29 0.25
N PHE A 132 -11.78 14.01 0.00
CA PHE A 132 -10.77 12.96 0.11
C PHE A 132 -9.68 13.05 -0.97
N VAL A 133 -10.03 13.47 -2.20
CA VAL A 133 -9.09 13.70 -3.29
C VAL A 133 -8.20 14.91 -2.97
N VAL A 134 -8.83 16.02 -2.56
CA VAL A 134 -8.11 17.24 -2.19
C VAL A 134 -7.13 17.00 -1.03
N VAL A 135 -7.57 16.30 0.02
CA VAL A 135 -6.70 15.94 1.14
C VAL A 135 -5.54 15.06 0.67
N GLY A 136 -5.80 14.04 -0.16
CA GLY A 136 -4.75 13.19 -0.73
C GLY A 136 -3.70 13.97 -1.51
N ILE A 137 -4.13 14.89 -2.38
CA ILE A 137 -3.23 15.76 -3.16
C ILE A 137 -2.39 16.64 -2.23
N LEU A 138 -3.02 17.31 -1.26
CA LEU A 138 -2.31 18.14 -0.29
C LEU A 138 -1.27 17.34 0.49
N VAL A 139 -1.60 16.11 0.87
CA VAL A 139 -0.69 15.21 1.59
C VAL A 139 0.56 14.89 0.77
N VAL A 140 0.38 14.54 -0.50
CA VAL A 140 1.51 14.26 -1.39
C VAL A 140 2.38 15.50 -1.60
N ILE A 141 1.77 16.68 -1.78
CA ILE A 141 2.50 17.95 -1.95
C ILE A 141 3.31 18.29 -0.70
N VAL A 142 2.69 18.24 0.48
CA VAL A 142 3.37 18.51 1.75
C VAL A 142 4.50 17.52 1.97
N GLY A 143 4.25 16.22 1.74
CA GLY A 143 5.25 15.17 1.84
C GLY A 143 6.45 15.40 0.91
N ALA A 144 6.19 15.75 -0.36
CA ALA A 144 7.23 16.06 -1.33
C ALA A 144 8.08 17.27 -0.91
N VAL A 145 7.46 18.35 -0.42
CA VAL A 145 8.16 19.53 0.09
C VAL A 145 9.01 19.17 1.30
N LEU A 146 8.48 18.42 2.28
CA LEU A 146 9.22 17.97 3.45
C LEU A 146 10.41 17.08 3.07
N ALA A 147 10.22 16.18 2.09
CA ALA A 147 11.27 15.30 1.60
C ALA A 147 12.43 16.08 0.95
N MET A 148 12.11 17.03 0.06
CA MET A 148 13.12 17.81 -0.66
C MET A 148 13.85 18.81 0.22
N THR A 149 13.16 19.47 1.14
CA THR A 149 13.72 20.59 1.92
C THR A 149 14.42 20.15 3.21
N ILE A 150 13.95 19.09 3.86
CA ILE A 150 14.42 18.70 5.20
C ILE A 150 15.13 17.36 5.15
N ILE A 151 14.49 16.32 4.63
CA ILE A 151 14.97 14.94 4.81
C ILE A 151 16.23 14.67 3.98
N GLY A 152 16.23 15.05 2.69
CA GLY A 152 17.36 14.84 1.79
C GLY A 152 18.66 15.54 2.24
N PRO A 153 18.64 16.86 2.48
CA PRO A 153 19.82 17.60 2.93
C PRO A 153 20.28 17.19 4.34
N ASN A 154 19.36 17.04 5.29
CA ASN A 154 19.73 16.78 6.69
C ASN A 154 20.34 15.39 6.88
N GLY A 155 19.96 14.37 6.10
CA GLY A 155 20.54 13.03 6.21
C GLY A 155 22.05 13.02 5.99
N LYS A 156 22.53 13.78 5.00
CA LYS A 156 23.97 13.92 4.70
C LYS A 156 24.70 14.73 5.78
N VAL A 157 24.09 15.82 6.24
CA VAL A 157 24.67 16.70 7.28
C VAL A 157 24.76 15.98 8.62
N ILE A 158 23.73 15.22 9.01
CA ILE A 158 23.72 14.44 10.25
C ILE A 158 24.79 13.35 10.22
N ALA A 159 24.92 12.61 9.11
CA ALA A 159 25.96 11.59 8.96
C ALA A 159 27.37 12.19 9.13
N ALA A 160 27.64 13.32 8.47
CA ALA A 160 28.91 14.02 8.59
C ALA A 160 29.16 14.59 10.01
N ALA A 161 28.11 15.02 10.72
CA ALA A 161 28.23 15.51 12.10
C ALA A 161 28.52 14.39 13.12
N PHE A 162 28.02 13.16 12.87
CA PHE A 162 28.40 11.98 13.65
C PHE A 162 29.87 11.59 13.44
N GLU A 163 30.37 11.69 12.20
CA GLU A 163 31.78 11.43 11.87
C GLU A 163 32.73 12.44 12.52
N ARG A 164 32.32 13.71 12.63
CA ARG A 164 33.10 14.77 13.29
C ARG A 164 33.00 14.78 14.82
N GLY A 165 32.14 13.97 15.42
CA GLY A 165 31.97 13.92 16.87
C GLY A 165 31.35 15.21 17.46
N GLU A 166 30.39 15.84 16.79
CA GLU A 166 29.75 17.09 17.22
C GLU A 166 28.34 16.85 17.84
N PRO A 167 28.23 16.41 19.11
CA PRO A 167 26.99 15.88 19.67
C PRO A 167 25.84 16.88 19.76
N LYS A 168 26.15 18.18 19.97
CA LYS A 168 25.12 19.24 20.06
C LYS A 168 24.43 19.50 18.71
N GLN A 169 25.18 19.45 17.61
CA GLN A 169 24.64 19.67 16.27
C GLN A 169 23.81 18.46 15.82
N VAL A 170 24.30 17.25 16.12
CA VAL A 170 23.60 15.97 15.90
C VAL A 170 22.26 15.94 16.63
N ALA A 171 22.22 16.25 17.92
CA ALA A 171 20.99 16.19 18.71
C ALA A 171 19.90 17.13 18.19
N ARG A 172 20.28 18.36 17.80
CA ARG A 172 19.35 19.35 17.26
C ARG A 172 18.78 18.93 15.90
N LEU A 173 19.64 18.51 14.97
CA LEU A 173 19.23 18.08 13.63
C LEU A 173 18.40 16.79 13.69
N SER A 174 18.82 15.83 14.52
CA SER A 174 18.08 14.58 14.70
C SER A 174 16.69 14.84 15.27
N ARG A 175 16.55 15.69 16.31
CA ARG A 175 15.24 16.00 16.89
C ARG A 175 14.30 16.65 15.87
N ARG A 176 14.81 17.60 15.08
CA ARG A 176 14.02 18.26 14.03
C ARG A 176 13.57 17.26 12.96
N SER A 177 14.47 16.40 12.49
CA SER A 177 14.13 15.34 11.52
C SER A 177 13.13 14.34 12.06
N SER A 178 13.23 13.96 13.34
CA SER A 178 12.28 13.06 13.99
C SER A 178 10.88 13.68 14.10
N VAL A 179 10.77 14.95 14.48
CA VAL A 179 9.47 15.65 14.54
C VAL A 179 8.84 15.70 13.15
N VAL A 180 9.61 16.05 12.13
CA VAL A 180 9.11 16.09 10.74
C VAL A 180 8.66 14.71 10.27
N GLY A 181 9.42 13.65 10.58
CA GLY A 181 9.02 12.28 10.24
C GLY A 181 7.70 11.87 10.91
N TRP A 182 7.49 12.24 12.18
CA TRP A 182 6.22 11.99 12.85
C TRP A 182 5.06 12.78 12.25
N VAL A 183 5.27 14.06 11.90
CA VAL A 183 4.25 14.88 11.22
C VAL A 183 3.87 14.24 9.89
N ASP A 184 4.84 13.85 9.06
CA ASP A 184 4.58 13.18 7.78
C ASP A 184 3.82 11.86 7.98
N THR A 185 4.19 11.07 9.00
CA THR A 185 3.51 9.81 9.31
C THR A 185 2.05 10.04 9.70
N LEU A 186 1.79 10.98 10.61
CA LEU A 186 0.42 11.28 11.06
C LEU A 186 -0.42 11.82 9.90
N LEU A 187 0.18 12.63 9.04
CA LEU A 187 -0.49 13.22 7.89
C LEU A 187 -0.86 12.14 6.85
N VAL A 188 0.01 11.17 6.59
CA VAL A 188 -0.32 10.00 5.74
C VAL A 188 -1.41 9.15 6.38
N VAL A 189 -1.31 8.83 7.67
CA VAL A 189 -2.36 8.04 8.38
C VAL A 189 -3.72 8.75 8.32
N PHE A 190 -3.72 10.07 8.48
CA PHE A 190 -4.93 10.87 8.33
C PHE A 190 -5.49 10.81 6.90
N ALA A 191 -4.63 10.91 5.88
CA ALA A 191 -5.05 10.74 4.49
C ALA A 191 -5.72 9.38 4.23
N PHE A 192 -5.13 8.30 4.74
CA PHE A 192 -5.73 6.96 4.70
C PHE A 192 -7.11 6.93 5.35
N PHE A 193 -7.24 7.52 6.54
CA PHE A 193 -8.52 7.58 7.25
C PHE A 193 -9.59 8.32 6.43
N VAL A 194 -9.25 9.48 5.86
CA VAL A 194 -10.15 10.28 5.01
C VAL A 194 -10.57 9.50 3.75
N MET A 195 -9.63 8.82 3.09
CA MET A 195 -9.90 8.02 1.89
C MET A 195 -10.78 6.80 2.18
N VAL A 196 -10.54 6.09 3.29
CA VAL A 196 -11.33 4.92 3.68
C VAL A 196 -12.75 5.31 4.07
N THR A 197 -12.91 6.44 4.76
CA THR A 197 -14.23 6.95 5.14
C THR A 197 -14.97 7.66 4.01
N ARG A 198 -14.31 7.83 2.84
CA ARG A 198 -14.84 8.58 1.68
C ARG A 198 -15.45 9.92 2.11
N TRP A 199 -14.70 10.65 2.94
CA TRP A 199 -15.26 11.84 3.59
C TRP A 199 -15.83 12.82 2.57
N GLY A 200 -17.14 13.04 2.64
CA GLY A 200 -17.86 14.01 1.81
C GLY A 200 -18.56 13.44 0.58
N VAL A 201 -18.57 12.11 0.38
CA VAL A 201 -19.30 11.42 -0.70
C VAL A 201 -20.31 10.42 -0.12
#